data_AF-A0A2V9B667-F1
#
_entry.id   AF-A0A2V9B667-F1
#
_cell.length_a   1.000
_cell.length_b   1.000
_cell.length_c   1.000
_cell.angle_alpha   90.00
_cell.angle_beta   90.00
_cell.angle_gamma   90.00
#
_symmetry.space_group_name_H-M   'P 1'
#
loop_
_entity.id
_entity.type
_entity.pdbx_description
1 polymer ?
#
loop_
_entity_poly.entity_id
_entity_poly.type
_entity_poly.pdbx_seq_one_letter_code
_entity_poly.pdbx_strand_id
1 'polypeptide(L)'
;MGDESTKRAAQEYLAERLSKEGQSYEDGLNRKAAERLSPAVWKRVADMVIAKCEEWNVVAGERTFAHRETLLGDLRILCAGRSQQMVVHYDSQKLLIVIKNTARPEHEKDAILLIEGYSTGTERDARLVRNNEPVNLEMLIVGELRVLAGMSRRANS
;
A
#
# COMPACT_ATOMS: atom_id res chain seq x y z
N MET A 1 -12.49 23.97 47.95
CA MET A 1 -11.36 23.79 47.01
C MET A 1 -11.16 22.36 46.49
N GLY A 2 -11.68 21.29 47.13
CA GLY A 2 -11.60 19.93 46.57
C GLY A 2 -12.68 19.57 45.53
N ASP A 3 -13.88 20.14 45.66
CA ASP A 3 -15.06 19.73 44.89
C ASP A 3 -15.02 20.15 43.40
N GLU A 4 -14.38 21.28 43.08
CA GLU A 4 -14.18 21.72 41.68
C GLU A 4 -13.10 20.89 40.96
N SER A 5 -12.05 20.46 41.66
CA SER A 5 -10.99 19.62 41.11
C SER A 5 -11.52 18.23 40.75
N THR A 6 -12.35 17.64 41.60
CA THR A 6 -12.99 16.33 41.36
C THR A 6 -14.01 16.40 40.23
N LYS A 7 -14.81 17.47 40.15
CA LYS A 7 -15.75 17.70 39.03
C LYS A 7 -15.02 17.88 37.70
N ARG A 8 -13.92 18.62 37.69
CA ARG A 8 -13.08 18.82 36.50
C ARG A 8 -12.42 17.53 36.04
N ALA A 9 -11.86 16.74 36.95
CA ALA A 9 -11.26 15.44 36.62
C ALA A 9 -12.29 14.45 36.06
N ALA A 10 -13.51 14.43 36.60
CA ALA A 10 -14.60 13.60 36.07
C ALA A 10 -15.02 14.05 34.65
N GLN A 11 -15.08 15.35 34.39
CA GLN A 11 -15.39 15.90 33.07
C GLN A 11 -14.30 15.58 32.04
N GLU A 12 -13.02 15.73 32.43
CA GLU A 12 -11.88 15.40 31.57
C GLU A 12 -11.86 13.89 31.24
N TYR A 13 -12.11 13.02 32.23
CA TYR A 13 -12.22 11.58 32.02
C TYR A 13 -13.37 11.20 31.08
N LEU A 14 -14.54 11.82 31.23
CA LEU A 14 -15.70 11.60 30.36
C LEU A 14 -15.42 12.06 28.93
N ALA A 15 -14.80 13.24 28.75
CA ALA A 15 -14.41 13.75 27.44
C ALA A 15 -13.39 12.83 26.75
N GLU A 16 -12.40 12.32 27.49
CA GLU A 16 -11.42 11.37 26.96
C GLU A 16 -12.07 10.05 26.53
N ARG A 17 -13.02 9.52 27.31
CA ARG A 17 -13.76 8.32 26.92
C ARG A 17 -14.60 8.53 25.67
N LEU A 18 -15.36 9.62 25.59
CA LEU A 18 -16.16 9.95 24.41
C LEU A 18 -15.29 10.13 23.16
N SER A 19 -14.10 10.72 23.32
CA SER A 19 -13.11 10.84 22.24
C SER A 19 -12.59 9.48 21.77
N LYS A 20 -12.23 8.58 22.70
CA LYS A 20 -11.78 7.21 22.38
C LYS A 20 -12.86 6.36 21.73
N GLU A 21 -14.09 6.44 22.22
CA GLU A 21 -15.24 5.75 21.64
C GLU A 21 -15.55 6.28 20.24
N GLY A 22 -15.49 7.60 20.05
CA GLY A 22 -15.60 8.23 18.73
C GLY A 22 -14.52 7.77 17.76
N GLN A 23 -13.26 7.72 18.20
CA GLN A 23 -12.16 7.23 17.38
C GLN A 23 -12.34 5.75 17.00
N SER A 24 -12.73 4.89 17.95
CA SER A 24 -12.95 3.47 17.66
C SER A 24 -14.10 3.24 16.68
N TYR A 25 -15.16 4.06 16.77
CA TYR A 25 -16.26 4.02 15.81
C TYR A 25 -15.79 4.42 14.41
N GLU A 26 -15.03 5.51 14.30
CA GLU A 26 -14.43 5.97 13.05
C GLU A 26 -13.47 4.96 12.44
N ASP A 27 -12.63 4.31 13.25
CA ASP A 27 -11.73 3.23 12.82
C ASP A 27 -12.52 2.03 12.28
N GLY A 28 -13.66 1.71 12.89
CA GLY A 28 -14.58 0.67 12.40
C GLY A 28 -15.19 1.01 11.03
N LEU A 29 -15.58 2.26 10.81
CA LEU A 29 -16.08 2.73 9.51
C LEU A 29 -14.98 2.72 8.44
N ASN A 30 -13.79 3.18 8.79
CA ASN A 30 -12.61 3.15 7.93
C ASN A 30 -12.25 1.71 7.53
N ARG A 31 -12.26 0.79 8.48
CA ARG A 31 -11.99 -0.62 8.19
C ARG A 31 -13.01 -1.22 7.21
N LYS A 32 -14.31 -0.97 7.43
CA LYS A 32 -15.36 -1.43 6.49
C LYS A 32 -15.18 -0.85 5.09
N ALA A 33 -14.79 0.43 5.01
CA ALA A 33 -14.48 1.06 3.72
C ALA A 33 -13.27 0.40 3.04
N ALA A 34 -12.21 0.12 3.79
CA ALA A 34 -11.04 -0.60 3.29
C ALA A 34 -11.41 -1.98 2.74
N GLU A 35 -12.18 -2.76 3.48
CA GLU A 35 -12.65 -4.09 3.07
C GLU A 35 -13.44 -4.00 1.76
N ARG A 36 -14.42 -3.10 1.69
CA ARG A 36 -15.28 -2.90 0.51
C ARG A 36 -14.49 -2.44 -0.72
N LEU A 37 -13.55 -1.52 -0.55
CA LEU A 37 -12.83 -0.87 -1.66
C LEU A 37 -11.51 -1.56 -2.00
N SER A 38 -11.08 -2.55 -1.21
CA SER A 38 -9.82 -3.25 -1.42
C SER A 38 -9.69 -3.90 -2.81
N PRO A 39 -10.74 -4.48 -3.45
CA PRO A 39 -10.61 -4.98 -4.82
C PRO A 39 -10.35 -3.89 -5.86
N ALA A 40 -10.94 -2.70 -5.67
CA ALA A 40 -10.71 -1.55 -6.55
C ALA A 40 -9.30 -0.97 -6.35
N VAL A 41 -8.81 -0.94 -5.10
CA VAL A 41 -7.40 -0.60 -4.81
C VAL A 41 -6.46 -1.59 -5.48
N TRP A 42 -6.74 -2.90 -5.36
CA TRP A 42 -5.94 -3.95 -6.01
C TRP A 42 -5.88 -3.76 -7.52
N LYS A 43 -7.04 -3.58 -8.17
CA LYS A 43 -7.10 -3.32 -9.62
C LYS A 43 -6.24 -2.12 -10.03
N ARG A 44 -6.32 -1.00 -9.30
CA ARG A 44 -5.47 0.18 -9.55
C ARG A 44 -3.98 -0.15 -9.46
N VAL A 45 -3.56 -1.00 -8.52
CA VAL A 45 -2.16 -1.45 -8.42
C VAL A 45 -1.78 -2.31 -9.62
N ALA A 46 -2.58 -3.31 -9.97
CA ALA A 46 -2.29 -4.18 -11.10
C ALA A 46 -2.18 -3.39 -12.41
N ASP A 47 -3.16 -2.51 -12.67
CA ASP A 47 -3.19 -1.65 -13.86
C ASP A 47 -1.94 -0.74 -13.91
N MET A 48 -1.53 -0.16 -12.77
CA MET A 48 -0.34 0.69 -12.71
C MET A 48 0.95 -0.09 -12.97
N VAL A 49 1.07 -1.30 -12.42
CA VAL A 49 2.25 -2.15 -12.63
C VAL A 49 2.36 -2.55 -14.09
N ILE A 50 1.25 -2.94 -14.72
CA ILE A 50 1.19 -3.28 -16.14
C ILE A 50 1.59 -2.05 -16.97
N ALA A 51 0.96 -0.90 -16.73
CA ALA A 51 1.24 0.34 -17.45
C ALA A 51 2.72 0.74 -17.36
N LYS A 52 3.35 0.61 -16.18
CA LYS A 52 4.78 0.93 -16.01
C LYS A 52 5.71 -0.08 -16.66
N CYS A 53 5.33 -1.36 -16.73
CA CYS A 53 6.08 -2.34 -17.52
C CYS A 53 6.04 -2.00 -19.02
N GLU A 54 4.85 -1.64 -19.53
CA GLU A 54 4.66 -1.26 -20.94
C GLU A 54 5.41 0.03 -21.28
N GLU A 55 5.30 1.06 -20.45
CA GLU A 55 6.03 2.33 -20.60
C GLU A 55 7.54 2.08 -20.66
N TRP A 56 8.08 1.26 -19.76
CA TRP A 56 9.49 0.92 -19.76
C TRP A 56 9.92 0.23 -21.07
N ASN A 57 9.15 -0.73 -21.54
CA ASN A 57 9.45 -1.45 -22.78
C ASN A 57 9.48 -0.52 -24.00
N VAL A 58 8.56 0.46 -24.03
CA VAL A 58 8.54 1.49 -25.08
C VAL A 58 9.80 2.36 -25.01
N VAL A 59 10.18 2.83 -23.81
CA VAL A 59 11.36 3.68 -23.62
C VAL A 59 12.66 2.95 -23.92
N ALA A 60 12.77 1.67 -23.54
CA ALA A 60 13.94 0.85 -23.79
C ALA A 60 14.07 0.41 -25.26
N GLY A 61 12.98 0.47 -26.05
CA GLY A 61 12.95 -0.05 -27.41
C GLY A 61 13.00 -1.58 -27.50
N GLU A 62 12.91 -2.28 -26.37
CA GLU A 62 13.00 -3.73 -26.24
C GLU A 62 11.93 -4.23 -25.26
N ARG A 63 11.48 -5.49 -25.41
CA ARG A 63 10.59 -6.13 -24.43
C ARG A 63 11.36 -6.55 -23.17
N THR A 64 11.81 -5.57 -22.40
CA THR A 64 12.58 -5.76 -21.16
C THR A 64 11.76 -6.46 -20.08
N PHE A 65 10.49 -6.09 -19.90
CA PHE A 65 9.59 -6.69 -18.91
C PHE A 65 8.44 -7.45 -19.54
N ALA A 66 8.15 -8.63 -19.00
CA ALA A 66 6.95 -9.39 -19.30
C ALA A 66 6.12 -9.54 -18.02
N HIS A 67 4.82 -9.26 -18.09
CA HIS A 67 3.88 -9.42 -16.98
C HIS A 67 2.87 -10.53 -17.28
N ARG A 68 2.50 -11.28 -16.25
CA ARG A 68 1.51 -12.36 -16.33
C ARG A 68 0.74 -12.48 -15.02
N GLU A 69 -0.58 -12.60 -15.12
CA GLU A 69 -1.42 -12.97 -13.99
C GLU A 69 -1.28 -14.48 -13.70
N THR A 70 -1.14 -14.83 -12.43
CA THR A 70 -1.05 -16.22 -11.97
C THR A 70 -2.44 -16.79 -11.73
N LEU A 71 -2.54 -18.12 -11.57
CA LEU A 71 -3.80 -18.78 -11.23
C LEU A 71 -4.41 -18.32 -9.89
N LEU A 72 -3.59 -17.72 -9.03
CA LEU A 72 -4.02 -17.19 -7.73
C LEU A 72 -4.42 -15.70 -7.78
N GLY A 73 -4.39 -15.08 -8.97
CA GLY A 73 -4.67 -13.65 -9.14
C GLY A 73 -3.47 -12.74 -8.86
N ASP A 74 -2.31 -13.28 -8.49
CA ASP A 74 -1.09 -12.48 -8.31
C ASP A 74 -0.54 -12.02 -9.67
N LEU A 75 0.09 -10.85 -9.68
CA LEU A 75 0.78 -10.34 -10.86
C LEU A 75 2.27 -10.68 -10.79
N ARG A 76 2.77 -11.46 -11.75
CA ARG A 76 4.19 -11.80 -11.88
C ARG A 76 4.85 -11.01 -13.01
N ILE A 77 6.03 -10.46 -12.74
CA ILE A 77 6.82 -9.67 -13.66
C ILE A 77 8.20 -10.32 -13.80
N LEU A 78 8.61 -10.54 -15.04
CA LEU A 78 9.91 -11.11 -15.41
C LEU A 78 10.72 -10.05 -16.16
N CYS A 79 12.03 -10.02 -15.93
CA CYS A 79 12.96 -9.22 -16.70
C CYS A 79 13.72 -10.10 -17.71
N ALA A 80 13.71 -9.71 -18.98
CA ALA A 80 14.48 -10.37 -20.02
C ALA A 80 15.98 -10.37 -19.65
N GLY A 81 16.67 -11.49 -19.93
CA GLY A 81 18.09 -11.65 -19.64
C GLY A 81 18.45 -11.81 -18.15
N ARG A 82 17.45 -11.93 -17.26
CA ARG A 82 17.64 -12.10 -15.81
C ARG A 82 16.79 -13.26 -15.29
N SER A 83 17.29 -13.95 -14.26
CA SER A 83 16.56 -15.02 -13.57
C SER A 83 15.65 -14.49 -12.45
N GLN A 84 15.83 -13.22 -12.06
CA GLN A 84 15.04 -12.58 -11.03
C GLN A 84 13.63 -12.23 -11.52
N GLN A 85 12.69 -12.20 -10.57
CA GLN A 85 11.29 -11.88 -10.80
C GLN A 85 10.75 -10.95 -9.72
N MET A 86 9.70 -10.22 -10.06
CA MET A 86 8.85 -9.51 -9.11
C MET A 86 7.46 -10.15 -9.08
N VAL A 87 6.89 -10.28 -7.89
CA VAL A 87 5.52 -10.76 -7.69
C VAL A 87 4.77 -9.76 -6.83
N VAL A 88 3.62 -9.32 -7.32
CA VAL A 88 2.69 -8.48 -6.57
C VAL A 88 1.50 -9.34 -6.16
N HIS A 89 1.34 -9.49 -4.86
CA HIS A 89 0.31 -10.33 -4.23
C HIS A 89 -0.67 -9.44 -3.46
N TYR A 90 -1.95 -9.76 -3.56
CA TYR A 90 -3.02 -9.13 -2.78
C TYR A 90 -3.63 -10.12 -1.79
N ASP A 91 -3.51 -9.81 -0.50
CA ASP A 91 -4.13 -10.55 0.60
C ASP A 91 -5.38 -9.78 1.05
N SER A 92 -6.53 -10.22 0.57
CA SER A 92 -7.82 -9.60 0.87
C SER A 92 -8.25 -9.76 2.33
N GLN A 93 -7.77 -10.81 3.02
CA GLN A 93 -8.11 -11.06 4.42
C GLN A 93 -7.37 -10.10 5.35
N LYS A 94 -6.10 -9.80 5.01
CA LYS A 94 -5.26 -8.88 5.77
C LYS A 94 -5.26 -7.45 5.22
N LEU A 95 -5.99 -7.21 4.13
CA LEU A 95 -6.08 -5.90 3.46
C LEU A 95 -4.70 -5.36 3.10
N LEU A 96 -3.84 -6.20 2.53
CA LEU A 96 -2.48 -5.80 2.19
C LEU A 96 -2.09 -6.18 0.78
N ILE A 97 -1.13 -5.44 0.25
CA ILE A 97 -0.45 -5.73 -1.00
C ILE A 97 1.02 -5.95 -0.68
N VAL A 98 1.55 -7.10 -1.11
CA VAL A 98 2.96 -7.45 -0.96
C VAL A 98 3.62 -7.41 -2.33
N ILE A 99 4.69 -6.62 -2.45
CA ILE A 99 5.57 -6.64 -3.62
C ILE A 99 6.85 -7.35 -3.20
N LYS A 100 7.02 -8.57 -3.72
CA LYS A 100 8.23 -9.38 -3.57
C LYS A 100 9.10 -9.18 -4.79
N ASN A 101 10.36 -8.86 -4.61
CA ASN A 101 11.27 -8.63 -5.72
C ASN A 101 12.59 -9.35 -5.45
N THR A 102 12.83 -10.44 -6.19
CA THR A 102 13.99 -11.32 -5.93
C THR A 102 15.31 -10.73 -6.41
N ALA A 103 15.30 -9.54 -7.03
CA ALA A 103 16.50 -8.78 -7.35
C ALA A 103 16.98 -7.89 -6.19
N ARG A 104 16.20 -7.78 -5.11
CA ARG A 104 16.61 -7.05 -3.91
C ARG A 104 17.74 -7.78 -3.18
N PRO A 105 18.66 -7.02 -2.53
CA PRO A 105 19.62 -7.61 -1.60
C PRO A 105 18.93 -8.39 -0.47
N GLU A 106 19.53 -9.47 0.01
CA GLU A 106 18.92 -10.37 1.02
C GLU A 106 18.53 -9.67 2.33
N HIS A 107 19.17 -8.55 2.67
CA HIS A 107 18.88 -7.77 3.88
C HIS A 107 17.71 -6.78 3.69
N GLU A 108 17.28 -6.51 2.46
CA GLU A 108 16.15 -5.63 2.18
C GLU A 108 14.83 -6.41 2.24
N LYS A 109 13.90 -5.94 3.08
CA LYS A 109 12.56 -6.52 3.18
C LYS A 109 11.69 -6.20 1.96
N ASP A 110 10.78 -7.11 1.66
CA ASP A 110 9.68 -6.90 0.71
C ASP A 110 8.89 -5.64 1.03
N ALA A 111 8.30 -5.02 0.01
CA ALA A 111 7.40 -3.89 0.23
C ALA A 111 6.01 -4.41 0.61
N ILE A 112 5.58 -4.08 1.83
CA ILE A 112 4.26 -4.41 2.35
C ILE A 112 3.47 -3.11 2.46
N LEU A 113 2.33 -3.05 1.79
CA LEU A 113 1.43 -1.89 1.75
C LEU A 113 0.11 -2.30 2.38
N LEU A 114 -0.35 -1.54 3.37
CA LEU A 114 -1.67 -1.73 3.97
C LEU A 114 -2.70 -0.93 3.19
N ILE A 115 -3.89 -1.50 3.01
CA ILE A 115 -5.06 -0.81 2.48
C ILE A 115 -5.82 -0.21 3.67
N GLU A 116 -5.83 1.10 3.76
CA GLU A 116 -6.55 1.84 4.80
C GLU A 116 -7.72 2.60 4.20
N GLY A 117 -8.86 2.53 4.87
CA GLY A 117 -10.00 3.38 4.59
C GLY A 117 -9.86 4.71 5.32
N TYR A 118 -10.39 5.77 4.73
CA TYR A 118 -10.36 7.10 5.32
C TYR A 118 -11.61 7.89 4.95
N SER A 119 -11.95 8.89 5.76
CA SER A 119 -13.04 9.82 5.47
C SER A 119 -12.58 10.89 4.49
N THR A 120 -13.41 11.16 3.48
CA THR A 120 -13.26 12.31 2.57
C THR A 120 -14.21 13.46 2.96
N GLY A 121 -14.86 13.37 4.13
CA GLY A 121 -15.86 14.32 4.60
C GLY A 121 -17.28 13.85 4.27
N THR A 122 -17.62 13.71 2.98
CA THR A 122 -18.94 13.26 2.52
C THR A 122 -19.02 11.75 2.29
N GLU A 123 -17.89 11.12 1.98
CA GLU A 123 -17.79 9.70 1.67
C GLU A 123 -16.60 9.05 2.38
N ARG A 124 -16.37 7.77 2.07
CA ARG A 124 -15.20 7.01 2.50
C ARG A 124 -14.49 6.49 1.27
N ASP A 125 -13.17 6.57 1.27
CA ASP A 125 -12.30 6.03 0.24
C ASP A 125 -11.23 5.12 0.85
N ALA A 126 -10.43 4.43 0.03
CA ALA A 126 -9.34 3.58 0.47
C ALA A 126 -8.04 3.89 -0.29
N ARG A 127 -6.93 3.89 0.45
CA ARG A 127 -5.59 4.19 -0.04
C ARG A 127 -4.58 3.17 0.46
N LEU A 128 -3.42 3.16 -0.20
CA LEU A 128 -2.27 2.39 0.25
C LEU A 128 -1.43 3.22 1.20
N VAL A 129 -1.03 2.60 2.30
CA VAL A 129 -0.11 3.18 3.26
C VAL A 129 1.05 2.25 3.55
N ARG A 130 2.17 2.84 3.93
CA ARG A 130 3.35 2.15 4.43
C ARG A 130 3.97 3.02 5.51
N ASN A 131 4.30 2.43 6.66
CA ASN A 131 4.81 3.18 7.82
C ASN A 131 3.89 4.35 8.22
N ASN A 132 2.57 4.14 8.20
CA ASN A 132 1.52 5.13 8.49
C ASN A 132 1.46 6.35 7.53
N GLU A 133 2.15 6.28 6.40
CA GLU A 133 2.14 7.35 5.39
C GLU A 133 1.52 6.87 4.07
N PRO A 134 0.76 7.74 3.36
CA PRO A 134 0.26 7.43 2.03
C PRO A 134 1.40 7.12 1.05
N VAL A 135 1.21 6.06 0.27
CA VAL A 135 2.23 5.61 -0.68
C VAL A 135 2.04 6.30 -2.03
N ASN A 136 3.10 6.91 -2.55
CA ASN A 136 3.15 7.23 -3.97
C ASN A 136 3.41 5.93 -4.76
N LEU A 137 2.31 5.34 -5.23
CA LEU A 137 2.33 4.05 -5.92
C LEU A 137 3.22 4.09 -7.16
N GLU A 138 3.16 5.15 -7.96
CA GLU A 138 3.94 5.29 -9.17
C GLU A 138 5.44 5.24 -8.89
N MET A 139 5.93 6.06 -7.95
CA MET A 139 7.34 6.07 -7.58
C MET A 139 7.80 4.72 -7.02
N LEU A 140 6.95 4.07 -6.22
CA LEU A 140 7.26 2.74 -5.68
C LEU A 140 7.44 1.71 -6.80
N ILE A 141 6.47 1.60 -7.70
CA ILE A 141 6.50 0.62 -8.79
C ILE A 141 7.71 0.86 -9.71
N VAL A 142 7.98 2.12 -10.09
CA VAL A 142 9.16 2.46 -10.90
C VAL A 142 10.45 2.08 -10.18
N GLY A 143 10.53 2.30 -8.86
CA GLY A 143 11.65 1.89 -8.03
C GLY A 143 11.86 0.37 -8.04
N GLU A 144 10.80 -0.42 -7.94
CA GLU A 144 10.88 -1.89 -7.98
C GLU A 144 11.30 -2.41 -9.35
N LEU A 145 10.74 -1.85 -10.44
CA LEU A 145 11.13 -2.23 -11.79
C LEU A 145 12.59 -1.91 -12.07
N ARG A 146 13.11 -0.77 -11.60
CA ARG A 146 14.54 -0.44 -11.67
C ARG A 146 15.41 -1.48 -10.99
N VAL A 147 15.06 -1.85 -9.76
CA VAL A 147 15.78 -2.90 -9.01
C VAL A 147 15.72 -4.23 -9.75
N LEU A 148 14.57 -4.58 -10.32
CA LEU A 148 14.40 -5.81 -11.11
C LEU A 148 15.27 -5.82 -12.37
N ALA A 149 15.40 -4.68 -13.06
CA ALA A 149 16.34 -4.49 -14.17
C ALA A 149 17.82 -4.45 -13.74
N GLY A 150 18.09 -4.49 -12.42
CA GLY A 150 19.42 -4.42 -11.83
C GLY A 150 20.02 -3.02 -11.80
N MET A 151 19.17 -1.99 -11.86
CA MET A 151 19.56 -0.61 -11.57
C MET A 151 19.41 -0.35 -10.07
N SER A 152 20.37 0.33 -9.46
CA SER A 152 20.24 0.78 -8.07
C SER A 152 19.05 1.73 -7.92
N ARG A 153 18.38 1.73 -6.76
CA ARG A 153 17.46 2.82 -6.41
C ARG A 153 18.28 4.10 -6.40
N ARG A 154 17.91 5.08 -7.25
CA ARG A 154 18.42 6.43 -7.04
C ARG A 154 17.86 6.90 -5.70
N ALA A 155 18.72 7.11 -4.72
CA ALA A 155 18.37 8.00 -3.62
C ALA A 155 18.14 9.36 -4.27
N ASN A 156 16.93 9.91 -4.15
CA ASN A 156 16.75 11.33 -4.42
C ASN A 156 17.56 12.06 -3.35
N SER A 157 18.76 12.50 -3.71
CA SER A 157 19.52 13.54 -3.01
C SER A 157 18.85 14.89 -3.22
#